data_AF-A0A3D3LCQ7-F1
#
_entry.id   AF-A0A3D3LCQ7-F1
#
_cell.length_a   1.000
_cell.length_b   1.000
_cell.length_c   1.000
_cell.angle_alpha   90.00
_cell.angle_beta   90.00
_cell.angle_gamma   90.00
#
_symmetry.space_group_name_H-M   'P 1'
#
loop_
_entity.id
_entity.type
_entity.pdbx_description
1 polymer ?
#
loop_
_entity_poly.entity_id
_entity_poly.type
_entity_poly.pdbx_seq_one_letter_code
_entity_poly.pdbx_strand_id
1 'polypeptide(L)'
;MIARSRILLLSLACGLPLGASQPKSTADLPDPNPEVQKAGFVVPEGLEVILWAQEPMIQKPVQMNWDAQGRLWVVSSTTYPQIKP
;
A
#
# COMPACT_ATOMS: atom_id res chain seq x y z
N MET A 1 53.14 3.66 12.52
CA MET A 1 52.60 4.98 12.90
C MET A 1 52.16 5.66 11.60
N ILE A 2 50.92 6.07 11.33
CA ILE A 2 49.72 6.34 12.12
C ILE A 2 48.52 6.09 11.17
N ALA A 3 47.51 5.39 11.69
CA ALA A 3 46.19 5.27 11.10
C ALA A 3 45.46 6.63 11.10
N ARG A 4 44.48 6.81 10.21
CA ARG A 4 43.13 7.34 10.49
C ARG A 4 42.39 7.63 9.18
N SER A 5 41.79 6.58 8.60
CA SER A 5 40.73 6.71 7.61
C SER A 5 39.51 7.32 8.29
N ARG A 6 39.05 8.48 7.81
CA ARG A 6 37.89 9.18 8.34
C ARG A 6 36.61 8.47 7.86
N ILE A 7 36.08 7.57 8.67
CA ILE A 7 34.72 7.06 8.51
C ILE A 7 33.77 8.21 8.79
N LEU A 8 33.15 8.75 7.75
CA LEU A 8 32.08 9.73 7.87
C LEU A 8 30.77 8.95 8.06
N LEU A 9 30.27 8.87 9.29
CA LEU A 9 28.91 8.37 9.56
C LEU A 9 27.89 9.38 9.02
N LEU A 10 27.16 9.01 7.97
CA LEU A 10 25.93 9.68 7.57
C LEU A 10 24.78 9.14 8.43
N SER A 11 24.48 9.82 9.52
CA SER A 11 23.24 9.63 10.27
C SER A 11 22.51 10.97 10.30
N LEU A 12 21.71 11.23 9.27
CA LEU A 12 20.82 12.39 9.23
C LEU A 12 19.37 11.92 9.29
N ALA A 13 18.85 12.00 10.50
CA ALA A 13 17.46 12.26 10.87
C ALA A 13 16.37 11.36 10.27
N CYS A 14 16.16 10.22 10.93
CA CYS A 14 14.84 9.60 11.05
C CYS A 14 13.94 10.55 11.86
N GLY A 15 13.14 11.38 11.18
CA GLY A 15 12.33 12.41 11.84
C GLY A 15 11.19 12.99 11.02
N LEU A 16 10.77 12.34 9.94
CA LEU A 16 9.52 12.71 9.27
C LEU A 16 8.36 12.17 10.10
N PRO A 17 7.41 13.02 10.56
CA PRO A 17 6.15 12.49 11.04
C PRO A 17 5.49 11.81 9.84
N LEU A 18 5.42 10.49 9.88
CA LEU A 18 4.44 9.73 9.10
C LEU A 18 3.07 10.12 9.66
N GLY A 19 2.60 11.33 9.32
CA GLY A 19 1.21 11.69 9.50
C GLY A 19 0.40 10.66 8.72
N ALA A 20 -0.30 9.79 9.42
CA ALA A 20 -1.18 8.82 8.79
C ALA A 20 -2.11 9.59 7.85
N SER A 21 -1.98 9.37 6.53
CA SER A 21 -2.70 10.10 5.48
C SER A 21 -4.15 9.61 5.36
N GLN A 22 -4.84 9.44 6.48
CA GLN A 22 -6.24 9.02 6.45
C GLN A 22 -7.09 10.19 5.95
N PRO A 23 -7.89 9.99 4.89
CA PRO A 23 -8.84 11.00 4.41
C PRO A 23 -9.75 11.45 5.55
N LYS A 24 -9.90 12.76 5.74
CA LYS A 24 -10.78 13.33 6.79
C LYS A 24 -12.26 13.19 6.43
N SER A 25 -12.55 13.00 5.15
CA SER A 25 -13.89 12.84 4.62
C SER A 25 -13.88 12.05 3.30
N THR A 26 -15.07 11.67 2.83
CA THR A 26 -15.24 11.07 1.50
C THR A 26 -14.96 12.04 0.35
N ALA A 27 -14.93 13.35 0.61
CA ALA A 27 -14.64 14.36 -0.41
C ALA A 27 -13.17 14.36 -0.85
N ASP A 28 -12.28 13.82 -0.01
CA ASP A 28 -10.84 13.73 -0.28
C ASP A 28 -10.45 12.39 -0.92
N LEU A 29 -11.41 11.52 -1.24
CA LEU A 29 -11.12 10.22 -1.82
C LEU A 29 -10.67 10.36 -3.28
N PRO A 30 -9.67 9.57 -3.73
CA PRO A 30 -9.29 9.50 -5.13
C PRO A 30 -10.43 8.95 -5.97
N ASP A 31 -10.39 9.24 -7.28
CA ASP A 31 -11.36 8.72 -8.25
C ASP A 31 -11.43 7.18 -8.15
N PRO A 32 -12.62 6.60 -7.92
CA PRO A 32 -12.77 5.15 -7.79
C PRO A 32 -12.60 4.40 -9.12
N ASN A 33 -12.48 5.09 -10.27
CA ASN A 33 -12.28 4.47 -11.57
C ASN A 33 -10.94 3.70 -11.61
N PRO A 34 -10.95 2.37 -11.86
CA PRO A 34 -9.75 1.55 -11.89
C PRO A 34 -8.68 2.04 -12.88
N GLU A 35 -9.08 2.60 -14.02
CA GLU A 35 -8.13 3.08 -15.03
C GLU A 35 -7.39 4.33 -14.54
N VAL A 36 -8.06 5.21 -13.79
CA VAL A 36 -7.45 6.39 -13.17
C VAL A 36 -6.47 5.98 -12.09
N GLN A 37 -6.83 5.01 -11.25
CA GLN A 37 -5.93 4.48 -10.22
C GLN A 37 -4.75 3.73 -10.82
N LYS A 38 -4.97 2.97 -11.91
CA LYS A 38 -3.93 2.22 -12.60
C LYS A 38 -2.82 3.13 -13.12
N ALA A 39 -3.18 4.31 -13.65
CA ALA A 39 -2.22 5.31 -14.11
C ALA A 39 -1.33 5.88 -12.98
N GLY A 40 -1.73 5.72 -11.71
CA GLY A 40 -0.97 6.15 -10.54
C GLY A 40 0.12 5.16 -10.09
N PHE A 41 0.15 3.92 -10.61
CA PHE A 41 1.20 2.96 -10.26
C PHE A 41 2.52 3.29 -10.95
N VAL A 42 3.61 3.26 -10.19
CA VAL A 42 4.97 3.23 -10.75
C VAL A 42 5.39 1.76 -10.86
N VAL A 43 5.48 1.27 -12.09
CA VAL A 43 5.75 -0.15 -12.36
C VAL A 43 7.17 -0.31 -12.91
N PRO A 44 8.00 -1.20 -12.34
CA PRO A 44 9.33 -1.50 -12.88
C PRO A 44 9.28 -2.04 -14.32
N GLU A 45 10.36 -1.85 -15.07
CA GLU A 45 10.50 -2.41 -16.42
C GLU A 45 10.33 -3.94 -16.40
N GLY A 46 9.55 -4.47 -17.35
CA GLY A 46 9.26 -5.90 -17.47
C GLY A 46 8.14 -6.43 -16.56
N LEU A 47 7.50 -5.58 -15.75
CA LEU A 47 6.32 -5.94 -14.97
C LEU A 47 5.05 -5.22 -15.48
N GLU A 48 3.89 -5.81 -15.18
CA GLU A 48 2.58 -5.23 -15.49
C GLU A 48 1.63 -5.31 -14.30
N VAL A 49 0.63 -4.43 -14.28
CA VAL A 49 -0.46 -4.43 -13.29
C VAL A 49 -1.77 -4.72 -14.01
N ILE A 50 -2.48 -5.75 -13.55
CA ILE A 50 -3.75 -6.22 -14.11
C ILE A 50 -4.83 -6.14 -13.03
N LEU A 51 -6.01 -5.64 -13.40
CA LEU A 51 -7.18 -5.67 -12.55
C LEU A 51 -7.79 -7.08 -12.55
N TRP A 52 -7.85 -7.72 -11.38
CA TRP A 52 -8.39 -9.08 -11.24
C TRP A 52 -9.78 -9.11 -10.58
N ALA A 53 -10.03 -8.25 -9.60
CA ALA A 53 -11.34 -8.11 -8.95
C ALA A 53 -11.55 -6.66 -8.49
N GLN A 54 -12.82 -6.24 -8.47
CA GLN A 54 -13.26 -4.92 -8.02
C GLN A 54 -14.62 -5.03 -7.31
N GLU A 55 -15.10 -3.94 -6.70
CA GLU A 55 -16.47 -3.89 -6.19
C GLU A 55 -17.49 -4.13 -7.33
N PRO A 56 -18.56 -4.90 -7.09
CA PRO A 56 -19.02 -5.45 -5.80
C PRO A 56 -18.46 -6.85 -5.46
N MET A 57 -17.62 -7.45 -6.30
CA MET A 57 -17.12 -8.83 -6.11
C MET A 57 -16.28 -8.99 -4.83
N ILE A 58 -15.54 -7.93 -4.46
CA ILE A 58 -14.67 -7.91 -3.29
C ILE A 58 -14.80 -6.55 -2.59
N GLN A 59 -14.90 -6.53 -1.27
CA GLN A 59 -15.02 -5.31 -0.48
C GLN A 59 -14.02 -5.31 0.66
N LYS A 60 -13.34 -4.18 0.88
CA LYS A 60 -12.44 -3.95 2.04
C LYS A 60 -11.51 -5.16 2.35
N PRO A 61 -10.69 -5.61 1.38
CA PRO A 61 -9.77 -6.73 1.60
C PRO A 61 -8.71 -6.37 2.64
N VAL A 62 -8.40 -7.29 3.56
CA VAL A 62 -7.42 -7.09 4.63
C VAL A 62 -6.25 -8.07 4.56
N GLN A 63 -6.45 -9.26 4.00
CA GLN A 63 -5.44 -10.30 3.88
C GLN A 63 -5.78 -11.22 2.71
N MET A 64 -4.77 -11.83 2.09
CA MET A 64 -4.93 -12.83 1.05
C MET A 64 -3.91 -13.97 1.17
N ASN A 65 -4.25 -15.15 0.68
CA ASN A 65 -3.33 -16.28 0.56
C ASN A 65 -3.73 -17.21 -0.60
N TRP A 66 -2.76 -17.95 -1.14
CA TRP A 66 -2.98 -19.01 -2.11
C TRP A 66 -3.03 -20.37 -1.41
N ASP A 67 -3.90 -21.27 -1.87
CA ASP A 67 -3.88 -22.67 -1.42
C ASP A 67 -3.11 -23.59 -2.38
N ALA A 68 -2.97 -24.85 -1.99
CA ALA A 68 -2.26 -25.87 -2.78
C ALA A 68 -2.95 -26.21 -4.12
N GLN A 69 -4.18 -25.76 -4.35
CA GLN A 69 -4.90 -25.92 -5.61
C GLN A 69 -4.78 -24.67 -6.50
N GLY A 70 -4.02 -23.65 -6.07
CA GLY A 70 -3.84 -22.42 -6.83
C GLY A 70 -5.05 -21.48 -6.79
N ARG A 71 -5.92 -21.59 -5.77
CA ARG A 71 -7.03 -20.63 -5.58
C ARG A 71 -6.57 -19.48 -4.70
N LEU A 72 -7.00 -18.26 -5.03
CA LEU A 72 -6.77 -17.07 -4.20
C LEU A 72 -7.89 -16.93 -3.17
N TRP A 73 -7.52 -16.97 -1.90
CA TRP A 73 -8.39 -16.63 -0.77
C TRP A 73 -8.16 -15.19 -0.39
N VAL A 74 -9.24 -14.42 -0.23
CA VAL A 74 -9.18 -13.04 0.26
C VAL A 74 -10.14 -12.87 1.43
N VAL A 75 -9.63 -12.33 2.53
CA VAL A 75 -10.41 -11.97 3.70
C VAL A 75 -10.83 -10.51 3.60
N SER A 76 -12.12 -10.26 3.84
CA SER A 76 -12.74 -8.94 3.83
C SER A 76 -13.21 -8.56 5.23
N SER A 77 -13.22 -7.26 5.54
CA SER A 77 -13.76 -6.74 6.79
C SER A 77 -14.90 -5.76 6.52
N THR A 78 -16.07 -6.00 7.11
CA THR A 78 -17.19 -5.05 7.04
C THR A 78 -16.97 -3.85 7.96
N THR A 79 -16.23 -4.06 9.05
CA THR A 79 -16.10 -3.12 10.19
C THR A 79 -14.96 -2.10 10.02
N TYR A 80 -13.99 -2.33 9.13
CA TYR A 80 -12.90 -1.38 8.89
C TYR A 80 -13.32 -0.25 7.93
N PRO A 81 -12.85 0.99 8.13
CA PRO A 81 -12.24 1.51 9.36
C PRO A 81 -13.28 1.56 10.49
N GLN A 82 -12.84 1.24 11.71
CA GLN A 82 -13.72 1.28 12.88
C GLN A 82 -14.27 2.70 13.06
N ILE A 83 -15.58 2.84 13.17
CA ILE A 83 -16.23 4.14 13.41
C ILE A 83 -15.91 4.66 14.82
N LYS A 84 -15.71 3.75 15.79
CA LYS A 84 -15.30 4.04 17.18
C LYS A 84 -14.35 2.94 17.69
N PRO A 85 -13.34 3.28 18.51
CA PRO A 85 -12.47 2.31 19.18
C PRO A 85 -13.24 1.33 20.08
#